data_AF-A0A2M6XA96-F1
#
_entry.id   AF-A0A2M6XA96-F1
#
_cell.length_a   1.000
_cell.length_b   1.000
_cell.length_c   1.000
_cell.angle_alpha   90.00
_cell.angle_beta   90.00
_cell.angle_gamma   90.00
#
_symmetry.space_group_name_H-M   'P 1'
#
loop_
_entity.id
_entity.type
_entity.pdbx_description
1 polymer ?
#
loop_
_entity_poly.entity_id
_entity_poly.type
_entity_poly.pdbx_seq_one_letter_code
_entity_poly.pdbx_strand_id
1 'polypeptide(L)'
;MIFLDNQFEEIKKSHKGAYVLSHDGRERKITKRSSRDYNGEIIILKNNLGKVSLTPEHLIFAIKVPKHYNFLRTKNKQKLIPAWYHAEELQKGDMALYPIPQEIKEISSVKINIAKPKWDFKSKDIPCQIFLNDDFLRLSGYFLAEGSIQDKPCKTFIVFTLNIAEKEIVEDIKIMSEVLFGLEVKIREKQAHKTVEVFLYSARLARFFRNLFGEGAAHKRLPAFFMHLDPKKQRSLIFGLWKGDGYVNLNRIGPRAGYATISYQLAQQIKLLLLRQKIALSFYEEKAKSVKGVNHKKAYRIHIGQRDSLKKLCRILEIKYFPKSYEAIKLWFDKNYFYTAITGKKRLNYHGKVYNLEVGKAHSFISDAFCLHNCGDILKVYIKVKNNKISEIKFETLGCGAAIATSSMITELARGKTLEEAGKISREDIANELGGLPPVKMHCSNLAADALRKAIEDYKKRIKK
;
A
#
# COMPACT_ATOMS: atom_id res chain seq x y z
N MET A 1 -0.71 7.74 -5.44
CA MET A 1 0.38 7.69 -4.44
C MET A 1 1.12 6.38 -4.62
N ILE A 2 2.42 6.34 -4.32
CA ILE A 2 3.24 5.11 -4.35
C ILE A 2 3.97 4.96 -3.02
N PHE A 3 4.36 3.74 -2.67
CA PHE A 3 5.27 3.51 -1.56
C PHE A 3 6.69 3.88 -1.99
N LEU A 4 7.28 4.89 -1.34
CA LEU A 4 8.59 5.46 -1.60
C LEU A 4 9.33 5.65 -0.26
N ASP A 5 10.47 4.99 -0.07
CA ASP A 5 11.32 5.09 1.13
C ASP A 5 10.53 4.97 2.45
N ASN A 6 9.68 3.95 2.55
CA ASN A 6 8.81 3.67 3.70
C ASN A 6 7.68 4.70 3.96
N GLN A 7 7.39 5.57 3.00
CA GLN A 7 6.30 6.54 3.05
C GLN A 7 5.43 6.45 1.80
N PHE A 8 4.18 6.91 1.86
CA PHE A 8 3.35 6.99 0.66
C PHE A 8 3.41 8.39 0.07
N GLU A 9 4.11 8.56 -1.03
CA GLU A 9 4.31 9.86 -1.67
C GLU A 9 3.67 9.94 -3.05
N GLU A 10 3.52 11.16 -3.55
CA GLU A 10 3.13 11.36 -4.94
C GLU A 10 4.23 10.81 -5.87
N ILE A 11 3.85 10.09 -6.93
CA ILE A 11 4.81 9.51 -7.87
C ILE A 11 5.75 10.55 -8.49
N LYS A 12 5.32 11.81 -8.59
CA LYS A 12 6.13 12.94 -9.07
C LYS A 12 7.28 13.33 -8.14
N LYS A 13 7.31 12.86 -6.88
CA LYS A 13 8.40 13.07 -5.92
C LYS A 13 9.44 11.95 -5.95
N SER A 14 9.17 10.87 -6.68
CA SER A 14 10.16 9.80 -6.87
C SER A 14 11.42 10.31 -7.55
N HIS A 15 12.55 9.70 -7.22
CA HIS A 15 13.85 10.01 -7.78
C HIS A 15 14.69 8.75 -7.91
N LYS A 16 15.71 8.80 -8.79
CA LYS A 16 16.65 7.70 -8.95
C LYS A 16 17.35 7.44 -7.61
N GLY A 17 17.38 6.18 -7.20
CA GLY A 17 18.03 5.75 -5.96
C GLY A 17 17.10 5.53 -4.77
N ALA A 18 15.89 6.08 -4.80
CA ALA A 18 14.86 5.78 -3.81
C ALA A 18 14.37 4.32 -3.91
N TYR A 19 13.72 3.83 -2.86
CA TYR A 19 13.21 2.47 -2.75
C TYR A 19 11.69 2.43 -2.86
N VAL A 20 11.17 1.43 -3.55
CA VAL A 20 9.73 1.14 -3.69
C VAL A 20 9.46 -0.31 -3.32
N LEU A 21 8.28 -0.60 -2.78
CA LEU A 21 7.87 -1.98 -2.51
C LEU A 21 7.36 -2.61 -3.81
N SER A 22 7.87 -3.80 -4.13
CA SER A 22 7.58 -4.51 -5.39
C SER A 22 6.61 -5.69 -5.19
N HIS A 23 6.21 -6.33 -6.29
CA HIS A 23 5.29 -7.48 -6.28
C HIS A 23 5.80 -8.67 -5.46
N ASP A 24 7.12 -8.82 -5.29
CA ASP A 24 7.74 -9.87 -4.48
C ASP A 24 7.71 -9.57 -2.97
N GLY A 25 7.10 -8.46 -2.57
CA GLY A 25 7.02 -8.02 -1.17
C GLY A 25 8.34 -7.48 -0.61
N ARG A 26 9.33 -7.18 -1.45
CA ARG A 26 10.62 -6.60 -1.04
C ARG A 26 10.79 -5.20 -1.58
N GLU A 27 11.61 -4.40 -0.88
CA GLU A 27 11.99 -3.08 -1.36
C GLU A 27 13.03 -3.17 -2.47
N ARG A 28 12.82 -2.39 -3.53
CA ARG A 28 13.64 -2.37 -4.74
C ARG A 28 13.97 -0.95 -5.12
N LYS A 29 15.21 -0.74 -5.57
CA LYS A 29 15.73 0.57 -5.95
C LYS A 29 15.15 1.02 -7.29
N ILE A 30 14.74 2.28 -7.37
CA ILE A 30 14.37 2.96 -8.62
C ILE A 30 15.64 3.23 -9.42
N THR A 31 15.73 2.67 -10.61
CA THR A 31 16.85 2.86 -11.55
C THR A 31 16.67 4.09 -12.41
N LYS A 32 15.42 4.39 -12.80
CA LYS A 32 15.05 5.53 -13.63
C LYS A 32 13.62 5.98 -13.33
N ARG A 33 13.35 7.25 -13.60
CA ARG A 33 12.00 7.82 -13.59
C ARG A 33 11.74 8.40 -14.98
N SER A 34 10.53 8.21 -15.49
CA SER A 34 10.09 8.81 -16.73
C SER A 34 8.76 9.54 -16.54
N SER A 35 8.54 10.54 -17.37
CA SER A 35 7.27 11.25 -17.49
C SER A 35 7.05 11.64 -18.93
N ARG A 36 5.80 11.66 -19.36
CA ARG A 36 5.40 12.16 -20.69
C ARG A 36 4.10 12.93 -20.58
N ASP A 37 3.90 13.87 -21.50
CA ASP A 37 2.60 14.47 -21.69
C ASP A 37 1.64 13.44 -22.30
N TYR A 38 0.41 13.44 -21.80
CA TYR A 38 -0.63 12.51 -22.19
C TYR A 38 -1.93 13.26 -22.44
N ASN A 39 -2.54 12.97 -23.57
CA ASN A 39 -3.86 13.46 -23.94
C ASN A 39 -4.69 12.25 -24.37
N GLY A 40 -5.62 11.83 -23.53
CA GLY A 40 -6.43 10.64 -23.77
C GLY A 40 -7.24 10.20 -22.55
N GLU A 41 -7.85 9.03 -22.64
CA GLU A 41 -8.58 8.46 -21.51
C GLU A 41 -7.64 7.88 -20.46
N ILE A 42 -7.95 8.09 -19.19
CA ILE A 42 -7.37 7.34 -18.07
C ILE A 42 -8.44 6.46 -17.41
N ILE A 43 -8.00 5.37 -16.81
CA ILE A 43 -8.84 4.44 -16.07
C ILE A 43 -8.57 4.62 -14.58
N ILE A 44 -9.66 4.84 -13.83
CA ILE A 44 -9.65 4.79 -12.36
C ILE A 44 -10.17 3.45 -11.92
N LEU A 45 -9.30 2.64 -11.31
CA LEU A 45 -9.66 1.38 -10.67
C LEU A 45 -9.73 1.55 -9.17
N LYS A 46 -10.69 0.87 -8.54
CA LYS A 46 -10.92 0.89 -7.09
C LYS A 46 -11.01 -0.53 -6.56
N ASN A 47 -10.44 -0.76 -5.38
CA ASN A 47 -10.61 -1.99 -4.59
C ASN A 47 -10.82 -1.63 -3.11
N ASN A 48 -10.66 -2.60 -2.20
CA ASN A 48 -10.84 -2.36 -0.77
C ASN A 48 -9.66 -1.61 -0.12
N LEU A 49 -8.51 -1.50 -0.78
CA LEU A 49 -7.34 -0.77 -0.26
C LEU A 49 -7.28 0.68 -0.72
N GLY A 50 -8.04 1.05 -1.76
CA GLY A 50 -8.09 2.41 -2.27
C GLY A 50 -8.40 2.46 -3.77
N LYS A 51 -7.82 3.43 -4.46
CA LYS A 51 -7.99 3.64 -5.90
C LYS A 51 -6.68 4.04 -6.56
N VAL A 52 -6.54 3.75 -7.85
CA VAL A 52 -5.42 4.19 -8.67
C VAL A 52 -5.92 4.72 -10.01
N SER A 53 -5.24 5.74 -10.55
CA SER A 53 -5.50 6.32 -11.87
C SER A 53 -4.34 5.97 -12.80
N LEU A 54 -4.64 5.35 -13.92
CA LEU A 54 -3.65 4.78 -14.83
C LEU A 54 -4.05 5.01 -16.29
N THR A 55 -3.09 4.95 -17.21
CA THR A 55 -3.40 4.84 -18.64
C THR A 55 -3.99 3.45 -18.95
N PRO A 56 -4.80 3.29 -20.02
CA PRO A 56 -5.49 2.04 -20.32
C PRO A 56 -4.55 0.83 -20.45
N GLU A 57 -3.37 1.07 -21.03
CA GLU A 57 -2.33 0.07 -21.26
C GLU A 57 -1.48 -0.25 -20.03
N HIS A 58 -1.64 0.46 -18.91
CA HIS A 58 -0.81 0.21 -17.74
C HIS A 58 -1.14 -1.15 -17.11
N LEU A 59 -0.11 -1.91 -16.77
CA LEU A 59 -0.25 -3.29 -16.32
C LEU A 59 -0.41 -3.40 -14.80
N ILE A 60 -1.31 -4.28 -14.39
CA ILE A 60 -1.68 -4.54 -13.00
C ILE A 60 -1.60 -6.04 -12.73
N PHE A 61 -1.04 -6.41 -11.58
CA PHE A 61 -0.98 -7.80 -11.16
C PHE A 61 -2.34 -8.26 -10.61
N ALA A 62 -3.00 -9.16 -11.34
CA ALA A 62 -4.39 -9.52 -11.09
C ALA A 62 -4.72 -10.95 -11.55
N ILE A 63 -5.94 -11.40 -11.23
CA ILE A 63 -6.59 -12.60 -11.77
C ILE A 63 -7.89 -12.16 -12.42
N LYS A 64 -8.11 -12.53 -13.68
CA LYS A 64 -9.42 -12.41 -14.33
C LYS A 64 -10.33 -13.54 -13.85
N VAL A 65 -11.50 -13.18 -13.35
CA VAL A 65 -12.43 -14.12 -12.72
C VAL A 65 -13.53 -14.43 -13.73
N PRO A 66 -13.71 -15.70 -14.15
CA PRO A 66 -14.78 -16.05 -15.07
C PRO A 66 -16.15 -15.68 -14.47
N LYS A 67 -17.05 -15.10 -15.28
CA LYS A 67 -18.35 -14.58 -14.81
C LYS A 67 -19.23 -15.61 -14.09
N HIS A 68 -19.06 -16.90 -14.37
CA HIS A 68 -19.80 -18.01 -13.76
C HIS A 68 -19.16 -18.57 -12.48
N TYR A 69 -18.03 -18.01 -12.03
CA TYR A 69 -17.35 -18.45 -10.81
C TYR A 69 -17.86 -17.65 -9.61
N ASN A 70 -18.78 -18.25 -8.84
CA ASN A 70 -19.06 -17.79 -7.49
C ASN A 70 -17.90 -18.23 -6.58
N PHE A 71 -17.07 -17.29 -6.12
CA PHE A 71 -15.94 -17.50 -5.19
C PHE A 71 -16.31 -18.18 -3.85
N LEU A 72 -17.58 -18.46 -3.63
CA LEU A 72 -18.14 -18.89 -2.36
C LEU A 72 -17.84 -20.34 -2.00
N ARG A 73 -17.54 -21.21 -2.97
CA ARG A 73 -17.22 -22.64 -2.77
C ARG A 73 -16.70 -23.22 -4.08
N THR A 74 -15.67 -24.06 -4.04
CA THR A 74 -15.75 -25.47 -4.50
C THR A 74 -14.38 -26.15 -4.56
N LYS A 75 -14.41 -27.44 -4.23
CA LYS A 75 -13.32 -28.41 -4.08
C LYS A 75 -12.62 -28.80 -5.40
N ASN A 76 -13.18 -28.41 -6.56
CA ASN A 76 -12.82 -28.94 -7.90
C ASN A 76 -12.68 -27.84 -8.98
N LYS A 77 -11.74 -26.89 -8.86
CA LYS A 77 -11.54 -25.88 -9.92
C LYS A 77 -10.07 -25.63 -10.26
N GLN A 78 -9.83 -25.48 -11.57
CA GLN A 78 -8.57 -25.08 -12.20
C GLN A 78 -7.94 -23.89 -11.45
N LYS A 79 -6.65 -23.98 -11.15
CA LYS A 79 -5.92 -22.94 -10.42
C LYS A 79 -5.84 -21.69 -11.32
N LEU A 80 -6.57 -20.63 -10.97
CA LEU A 80 -6.44 -19.35 -11.65
C LEU A 80 -5.04 -18.77 -11.35
N ILE A 81 -4.25 -18.57 -12.40
CA ILE A 81 -2.87 -18.09 -12.29
C ILE A 81 -2.86 -16.56 -12.37
N PRO A 82 -2.27 -15.86 -11.39
CA PRO A 82 -2.07 -14.42 -11.49
C PRO A 82 -1.20 -14.04 -12.68
N ALA A 83 -1.57 -12.96 -13.38
CA ALA A 83 -0.81 -12.41 -14.49
C ALA A 83 -0.86 -10.89 -14.50
N TRP A 84 -0.06 -10.29 -15.37
CA TRP A 84 -0.09 -8.87 -15.65
C TRP A 84 -1.13 -8.58 -16.74
N TYR A 85 -2.15 -7.80 -16.39
CA TYR A 85 -3.24 -7.43 -17.29
C TYR A 85 -3.27 -5.91 -17.47
N HIS A 86 -3.66 -5.44 -18.65
CA HIS A 86 -3.89 -4.02 -18.85
C HIS A 86 -5.06 -3.55 -17.98
N ALA A 87 -4.98 -2.31 -17.51
CA ALA A 87 -6.04 -1.70 -16.71
C ALA A 87 -7.40 -1.72 -17.44
N GLU A 88 -7.39 -1.68 -18.77
CA GLU A 88 -8.61 -1.75 -19.58
C GLU A 88 -9.24 -3.14 -19.69
N GLU A 89 -8.47 -4.20 -19.51
CA GLU A 89 -8.98 -5.57 -19.56
C GLU A 89 -9.69 -5.98 -18.27
N LEU A 90 -9.33 -5.34 -17.16
CA LEU A 90 -9.85 -5.67 -15.83
C LEU A 90 -11.26 -5.11 -15.63
N GLN A 91 -12.11 -5.87 -14.95
CA GLN A 91 -13.50 -5.55 -14.69
C GLN A 91 -13.83 -5.64 -13.19
N LYS A 92 -14.98 -5.11 -12.81
CA LYS A 92 -15.51 -5.27 -11.45
C LYS A 92 -15.72 -6.75 -11.17
N GLY A 93 -15.20 -7.25 -10.05
CA GLY A 93 -15.24 -8.66 -9.67
C GLY A 93 -13.93 -9.41 -9.94
N ASP A 94 -13.08 -8.93 -10.85
CA ASP A 94 -11.71 -9.43 -10.98
C ASP A 94 -10.91 -9.18 -9.71
N MET A 95 -9.83 -9.92 -9.53
CA MET A 95 -9.03 -9.84 -8.31
C MET A 95 -7.72 -9.12 -8.53
N ALA A 96 -7.46 -8.09 -7.75
CA ALA A 96 -6.15 -7.50 -7.64
C ALA A 96 -5.34 -8.22 -6.56
N LEU A 97 -4.05 -8.44 -6.85
CA LEU A 97 -3.10 -8.98 -5.89
C LEU A 97 -2.25 -7.84 -5.33
N TYR A 98 -2.28 -7.68 -4.02
CA TYR A 98 -1.45 -6.71 -3.31
C TYR A 98 -0.36 -7.44 -2.53
N PRO A 99 0.93 -7.16 -2.76
CA PRO A 99 2.01 -7.87 -2.09
C PRO A 99 2.05 -7.51 -0.61
N ILE A 100 2.38 -8.50 0.22
CA ILE A 100 2.54 -8.33 1.66
C ILE A 100 4.02 -8.08 1.90
N PRO A 101 4.40 -6.96 2.54
CA PRO A 101 5.81 -6.67 2.81
C PRO A 101 6.47 -7.81 3.60
N GLN A 102 7.54 -8.39 3.05
CA GLN A 102 8.26 -9.54 3.61
C GLN A 102 9.59 -9.16 4.27
N GLU A 103 10.08 -7.94 4.06
CA GLU A 103 11.37 -7.52 4.59
C GLU A 103 11.32 -7.48 6.13
N ILE A 104 12.29 -8.14 6.75
CA ILE A 104 12.49 -8.19 8.20
C ILE A 104 13.95 -7.79 8.47
N LYS A 105 14.14 -6.86 9.39
CA LYS A 105 15.45 -6.42 9.86
C LYS A 105 15.57 -6.65 11.36
N GLU A 106 16.65 -7.30 11.77
CA GLU A 106 16.95 -7.50 13.19
C GLU A 106 17.48 -6.21 13.78
N ILE A 107 16.61 -5.47 14.45
CA ILE A 107 16.93 -4.23 15.15
C ILE A 107 16.49 -4.43 16.60
N SER A 108 17.47 -4.42 17.50
CA SER A 108 17.25 -4.64 18.93
C SER A 108 17.05 -3.34 19.69
N SER A 109 17.62 -2.23 19.23
CA SER A 109 17.56 -0.94 19.91
C SER A 109 17.71 0.25 18.96
N VAL A 110 17.37 1.44 19.44
CA VAL A 110 17.53 2.73 18.74
C VAL A 110 18.22 3.71 19.67
N LYS A 111 19.22 4.42 19.15
CA LYS A 111 19.96 5.44 19.91
C LYS A 111 19.14 6.72 20.06
N ILE A 112 19.15 7.30 21.26
CA ILE A 112 18.62 8.64 21.51
C ILE A 112 19.73 9.65 21.21
N ASN A 113 19.88 10.01 19.94
CA ASN A 113 20.89 10.97 19.46
C ASN A 113 20.47 12.43 19.72
N ILE A 114 20.06 12.74 20.95
CA ILE A 114 19.71 14.10 21.37
C ILE A 114 20.56 14.44 22.59
N ALA A 115 21.57 15.28 22.35
CA ALA A 115 22.48 15.75 23.37
C ALA A 115 21.72 16.55 24.44
N LYS A 116 22.12 16.35 25.70
CA LYS A 116 21.72 17.21 26.80
C LYS A 116 22.40 18.57 26.60
N PRO A 117 21.66 19.70 26.59
CA PRO A 117 22.28 21.01 26.55
C PRO A 117 23.24 21.19 27.74
N LYS A 118 24.38 21.87 27.53
CA LYS A 118 25.40 22.07 28.58
C LYS A 118 24.87 22.79 29.82
N TRP A 119 23.79 23.55 29.68
CA TRP A 119 23.15 24.32 30.74
C TRP A 119 21.93 23.61 31.38
N ASP A 120 21.63 22.37 30.97
CA ASP A 120 20.55 21.58 31.56
C ASP A 120 21.07 20.72 32.71
N PHE A 121 20.98 21.27 33.92
CA PHE A 121 21.39 20.59 35.17
C PHE A 121 20.23 19.92 35.90
N LYS A 122 18.98 20.13 35.46
CA LYS A 122 17.76 19.71 36.17
C LYS A 122 17.13 18.45 35.59
N SER A 123 17.27 18.20 34.29
CA SER A 123 16.65 17.02 33.68
C SER A 123 17.31 15.73 34.19
N LYS A 124 16.48 14.77 34.61
CA LYS A 124 16.91 13.37 34.84
C LYS A 124 17.57 12.84 33.56
N ASP A 125 18.61 12.04 33.73
CA ASP A 125 19.22 11.37 32.59
C ASP A 125 18.34 10.23 32.12
N ILE A 126 18.21 10.11 30.80
CA ILE A 126 17.50 9.01 30.14
C ILE A 126 18.52 8.11 29.44
N PRO A 127 18.18 6.82 29.21
CA PRO A 127 19.06 5.89 28.51
C PRO A 127 19.57 6.44 27.17
N CYS A 128 20.81 6.14 26.80
CA CYS A 128 21.39 6.54 25.52
C CYS A 128 20.80 5.75 24.33
N GLN A 129 20.18 4.60 24.60
CA GLN A 129 19.51 3.75 23.65
C GLN A 129 18.25 3.14 24.27
N ILE A 130 17.25 2.87 23.44
CA ILE A 130 16.00 2.24 23.85
C ILE A 130 15.87 0.92 23.12
N PHE A 131 15.62 -0.15 23.87
CA PHE A 131 15.36 -1.47 23.28
C PHE A 131 13.98 -1.52 22.62
N LEU A 132 13.90 -2.18 21.47
CA LEU A 132 12.66 -2.42 20.73
C LEU A 132 11.95 -3.65 21.29
N ASN A 133 11.52 -3.53 22.55
CA ASN A 133 10.70 -4.49 23.28
C ASN A 133 9.19 -4.17 23.14
N ASP A 134 8.36 -5.03 23.71
CA ASP A 134 6.90 -4.88 23.62
C ASP A 134 6.40 -3.59 24.30
N ASP A 135 7.01 -3.20 25.42
CA ASP A 135 6.67 -1.98 26.16
C ASP A 135 6.90 -0.71 25.32
N PHE A 136 8.08 -0.57 24.70
CA PHE A 136 8.37 0.59 23.88
C PHE A 136 7.47 0.66 22.64
N LEU A 137 7.16 -0.49 22.02
CA LEU A 137 6.26 -0.56 20.89
C LEU A 137 4.82 -0.20 21.28
N ARG A 138 4.35 -0.66 22.44
CA ARG A 138 3.02 -0.35 22.99
C ARG A 138 2.90 1.13 23.35
N LEU A 139 3.89 1.69 24.05
CA LEU A 139 3.95 3.13 24.35
C LEU A 139 4.01 3.98 23.09
N SER A 140 4.76 3.55 22.08
CA SER A 140 4.80 4.22 20.77
C SER A 140 3.42 4.24 20.11
N GLY A 141 2.66 3.14 20.22
CA GLY A 141 1.29 3.07 19.74
C GLY A 141 0.36 4.05 20.45
N TYR A 142 0.44 4.13 21.79
CA TYR A 142 -0.31 5.13 22.57
C TYR A 142 0.07 6.55 22.18
N PHE A 143 1.35 6.83 21.93
CA PHE A 143 1.78 8.16 21.53
C PHE A 143 1.20 8.54 20.16
N LEU A 144 1.20 7.60 19.22
CA LEU A 144 0.64 7.83 17.89
C LEU A 144 -0.87 8.04 17.90
N ALA A 145 -1.60 7.44 18.84
CA ALA A 145 -3.01 7.73 19.06
C ALA A 145 -3.19 9.05 19.83
N GLU A 146 -2.87 9.03 21.12
CA GLU A 146 -3.28 10.04 22.12
C GLU A 146 -2.17 11.02 22.51
N GLY A 147 -0.95 10.75 22.06
CA GLY A 147 0.23 11.56 22.37
C GLY A 147 0.31 12.85 21.55
N SER A 148 0.79 13.90 22.21
CA SER A 148 1.19 15.16 21.60
C SER A 148 2.47 15.70 22.26
N ILE A 149 3.15 16.60 21.57
CA ILE A 149 4.41 17.18 22.02
C ILE A 149 4.21 18.68 22.18
N GLN A 150 4.61 19.20 23.33
CA GLN A 150 4.84 20.62 23.52
C GLN A 150 6.36 20.84 23.47
N ASP A 151 6.86 21.66 22.55
CA ASP A 151 8.28 22.06 22.50
C ASP A 151 8.38 23.59 22.50
N LYS A 152 8.16 24.19 23.67
CA LYS A 152 8.34 25.63 23.90
C LYS A 152 9.54 25.87 24.82
N PRO A 153 10.22 27.03 24.74
CA PRO A 153 11.26 27.39 25.70
C PRO A 153 10.78 27.16 27.14
N CYS A 154 11.56 26.41 27.92
CA CYS A 154 11.27 26.05 29.32
C CYS A 154 9.96 25.24 29.55
N LYS A 155 9.29 24.78 28.49
CA LYS A 155 8.05 23.97 28.53
C LYS A 155 8.08 22.91 27.43
N THR A 156 9.03 21.98 27.52
CA THR A 156 9.13 20.84 26.59
C THR A 156 8.74 19.54 27.29
N PHE A 157 7.70 18.87 26.80
CA PHE A 157 7.20 17.60 27.35
C PHE A 157 6.37 16.82 26.33
N ILE A 158 6.18 15.54 26.61
CA ILE A 158 5.15 14.71 25.96
C ILE A 158 3.90 14.74 26.85
N VAL A 159 2.73 14.85 26.25
CA VAL A 159 1.45 14.70 26.95
C VAL A 159 0.55 13.73 26.21
N PHE A 160 -0.06 12.82 26.95
CA PHE A 160 -1.13 11.95 26.47
C PHE A 160 -2.45 12.47 27.02
N THR A 161 -3.44 12.62 26.14
CA THR A 161 -4.77 13.12 26.52
C THR A 161 -5.78 11.99 26.35
N LEU A 162 -6.28 11.47 27.45
CA LEU A 162 -7.13 10.27 27.50
C LEU A 162 -8.50 10.60 28.09
N ASN A 163 -9.48 9.72 27.88
CA ASN A 163 -10.72 9.76 28.63
C ASN A 163 -10.51 9.24 30.06
N ILE A 164 -11.24 9.76 31.03
CA ILE A 164 -11.16 9.32 32.43
C ILE A 164 -11.54 7.85 32.65
N ALA A 165 -12.30 7.25 31.72
CA ALA A 165 -12.61 5.82 31.75
C ALA A 165 -11.40 4.94 31.36
N GLU A 166 -10.36 5.48 30.72
CA GLU A 166 -9.23 4.73 30.15
C GLU A 166 -8.08 4.54 31.15
N LYS A 167 -8.42 4.15 32.39
CA LYS A 167 -7.46 4.02 33.49
C LYS A 167 -6.35 3.01 33.22
N GLU A 168 -6.64 1.94 32.48
CA GLU A 168 -5.65 0.92 32.08
C GLU A 168 -4.53 1.53 31.23
N ILE A 169 -4.87 2.41 30.28
CA ILE A 169 -3.89 3.06 29.41
C ILE A 169 -3.03 4.05 30.20
N VAL A 170 -3.63 4.78 31.15
CA VAL A 170 -2.90 5.69 32.04
C VAL A 170 -1.85 4.93 32.86
N GLU A 171 -2.21 3.79 33.45
CA GLU A 171 -1.29 3.00 34.27
C GLU A 171 -0.20 2.35 33.41
N ASP A 172 -0.53 1.84 32.21
CA ASP A 172 0.48 1.34 31.28
C ASP A 172 1.52 2.42 30.94
N ILE A 173 1.07 3.63 30.59
CA ILE A 173 1.96 4.74 30.24
C ILE A 173 2.88 5.08 31.42
N LYS A 174 2.35 5.09 32.64
CA LYS A 174 3.11 5.34 33.86
C LYS A 174 4.19 4.28 34.08
N ILE A 175 3.82 3.00 34.05
CA ILE A 175 4.76 1.88 34.25
C ILE A 175 5.84 1.89 33.15
N MET A 176 5.46 2.03 31.89
CA MET A 176 6.40 2.05 30.77
C MET A 176 7.33 3.26 30.81
N SER A 177 6.85 4.42 31.28
CA SER A 177 7.70 5.62 31.42
C SER A 177 8.80 5.42 32.47
N GLU A 178 8.47 4.75 33.58
CA GLU A 178 9.44 4.41 34.61
C GLU A 178 10.41 3.32 34.13
N VAL A 179 9.90 2.21 33.59
CA VAL A 179 10.72 1.07 33.15
C VAL A 179 11.64 1.43 31.98
N LEU A 180 11.14 2.16 30.99
CA LEU A 180 11.92 2.47 29.77
C LEU A 180 12.85 3.67 29.95
N PHE A 181 12.49 4.63 30.80
CA PHE A 181 13.19 5.92 30.87
C PHE A 181 13.61 6.36 32.28
N GLY A 182 13.18 5.69 33.34
CA GLY A 182 13.38 6.13 34.73
C GLY A 182 12.65 7.45 35.04
N LEU A 183 11.51 7.68 34.37
CA LEU A 183 10.77 8.92 34.46
C LEU A 183 9.39 8.72 35.08
N GLU A 184 9.18 9.41 36.19
CA GLU A 184 7.87 9.60 36.79
C GLU A 184 6.98 10.48 35.90
N VAL A 185 5.72 10.08 35.75
CA VAL A 185 4.70 10.86 35.06
C VAL A 185 3.90 11.72 36.03
N LYS A 186 3.48 12.89 35.58
CA LYS A 186 2.51 13.72 36.30
C LYS A 186 1.13 13.53 35.68
N ILE A 187 0.14 13.16 36.48
CA ILE A 187 -1.23 12.94 36.03
C ILE A 187 -2.10 14.13 36.46
N ARG A 188 -2.93 14.63 35.56
CA ARG A 188 -3.92 15.67 35.85
C ARG A 188 -5.28 15.24 35.34
N GLU A 189 -6.24 15.10 36.25
CA GLU A 189 -7.62 14.81 35.88
C GLU A 189 -8.44 16.11 35.76
N LYS A 190 -9.30 16.17 34.74
CA LYS A 190 -10.25 17.26 34.50
C LYS A 190 -11.65 16.67 34.42
N GLN A 191 -12.30 16.53 35.58
CA GLN A 191 -13.63 15.92 35.72
C GLN A 191 -14.68 16.57 34.81
N ALA A 192 -14.69 17.91 34.73
CA ALA A 192 -15.63 18.66 33.88
C ALA A 192 -15.60 18.27 32.39
N HIS A 193 -14.44 17.83 31.89
CA HIS A 193 -14.25 17.43 30.50
C HIS A 193 -14.10 15.91 30.32
N LYS A 194 -14.21 15.13 31.41
CA LYS A 194 -13.95 13.68 31.45
C LYS A 194 -12.60 13.31 30.82
N THR A 195 -11.59 14.14 31.05
CA THR A 195 -10.25 14.01 30.44
C THR A 195 -9.20 13.77 31.51
N VAL A 196 -8.21 12.93 31.20
CA VAL A 196 -7.00 12.72 31.99
C VAL A 196 -5.79 13.04 31.12
N GLU A 197 -4.91 13.89 31.63
CA GLU A 197 -3.67 14.26 30.96
C GLU A 197 -2.48 13.63 31.69
N VAL A 198 -1.67 12.85 30.98
CA VAL A 198 -0.45 12.23 31.50
C VAL A 198 0.76 12.94 30.91
N PHE A 199 1.50 13.64 31.75
CA PHE A 199 2.65 14.44 31.37
C PHE A 199 3.96 13.71 31.64
N LEU A 200 4.82 13.66 30.63
CA LEU A 200 6.18 13.12 30.70
C LEU A 200 7.18 14.24 30.41
N TYR A 201 7.81 14.74 31.47
CA TYR A 201 8.72 15.89 31.41
C TYR A 201 10.14 15.46 31.07
N SER A 202 10.46 15.45 29.78
CA SER A 202 11.84 15.31 29.31
C SER A 202 12.00 15.94 27.93
N ALA A 203 12.82 16.99 27.83
CA ALA A 203 13.06 17.68 26.57
C ALA A 203 13.75 16.78 25.54
N ARG A 204 14.70 15.95 26.00
CA ARG A 204 15.40 14.97 25.16
C ARG A 204 14.42 13.94 24.60
N LEU A 205 13.55 13.39 25.45
CA LEU A 205 12.58 12.38 25.02
C LEU A 205 11.51 12.96 24.08
N ALA A 206 10.96 14.13 24.41
CA ALA A 206 9.98 14.81 23.56
C ALA A 206 10.53 15.08 22.15
N ARG A 207 11.75 15.59 22.04
CA ARG A 207 12.40 15.83 20.74
C ARG A 207 12.73 14.52 20.01
N PHE A 208 13.04 13.45 20.75
CA PHE A 208 13.29 12.13 20.17
C PHE A 208 12.00 11.57 19.57
N PHE A 209 10.89 11.62 20.31
CA PHE A 209 9.57 11.23 19.81
C PHE A 209 9.13 12.08 18.62
N ARG A 210 9.40 13.40 18.63
CA ARG A 210 9.14 14.27 17.47
C ARG A 210 9.89 13.81 16.23
N ASN A 211 11.18 13.48 16.38
CA ASN A 211 12.00 13.02 15.26
C ASN A 211 11.52 11.68 14.70
N LEU A 212 11.11 10.76 15.58
CA LEU A 212 10.59 9.45 15.18
C LEU A 212 9.22 9.52 14.52
N PHE A 213 8.28 10.21 15.17
CA PHE A 213 6.87 10.10 14.86
C PHE A 213 6.29 11.32 14.16
N GLY A 214 7.02 12.44 14.09
CA GLY A 214 6.54 13.71 13.56
C GLY A 214 5.81 14.57 14.58
N GLU A 215 5.35 15.74 14.13
CA GLU A 215 4.69 16.75 14.97
C GLU A 215 3.27 17.04 14.46
N GLY A 216 2.29 17.02 15.36
CA GLY A 216 0.89 17.24 15.03
C GLY A 216 0.20 16.04 14.36
N ALA A 217 -1.12 15.95 14.55
CA ALA A 217 -1.90 14.78 14.16
C ALA A 217 -1.83 14.43 12.66
N ALA A 218 -1.69 15.42 11.77
CA ALA A 218 -1.62 15.20 10.32
C ALA A 218 -0.25 14.69 9.83
N HIS A 219 0.82 14.88 10.61
CA HIS A 219 2.18 14.49 10.24
C HIS A 219 2.71 13.32 11.07
N LYS A 220 1.88 12.75 11.95
CA LYS A 220 2.17 11.50 12.66
C LYS A 220 2.51 10.40 11.64
N ARG A 221 3.59 9.65 11.89
CA ARG A 221 4.08 8.58 11.01
C ARG A 221 4.88 7.56 11.81
N LEU A 222 5.05 6.36 11.26
CA LEU A 222 5.94 5.33 11.76
C LEU A 222 7.32 5.46 11.12
N PRO A 223 8.41 5.28 11.90
CA PRO A 223 9.75 5.17 11.34
C PRO A 223 9.93 3.86 10.57
N ALA A 224 10.89 3.83 9.63
CA ALA A 224 11.13 2.67 8.76
C ALA A 224 11.41 1.38 9.52
N PHE A 225 12.21 1.45 10.57
CA PHE A 225 12.56 0.26 11.36
C PHE A 225 11.33 -0.43 11.96
N PHE A 226 10.27 0.29 12.36
CA PHE A 226 9.03 -0.34 12.83
C PHE A 226 8.33 -1.17 11.76
N MET A 227 8.39 -0.75 10.50
CA MET A 227 7.79 -1.46 9.38
C MET A 227 8.55 -2.75 9.02
N HIS A 228 9.85 -2.79 9.35
CA HIS A 228 10.73 -3.95 9.13
C HIS A 228 10.88 -4.87 10.35
N LEU A 229 10.23 -4.58 11.48
CA LEU A 229 10.25 -5.50 12.63
C LEU A 229 9.54 -6.83 12.30
N ASP A 230 9.92 -7.88 13.02
CA ASP A 230 9.19 -9.16 12.99
C ASP A 230 7.69 -8.91 13.24
N PRO A 231 6.78 -9.50 12.44
CA PRO A 231 5.35 -9.31 12.61
C PRO A 231 4.84 -9.58 14.03
N LYS A 232 5.44 -10.49 14.80
CA LYS A 232 5.06 -10.74 16.19
C LYS A 232 5.33 -9.52 17.07
N LYS A 233 6.49 -8.88 16.96
CA LYS A 233 6.81 -7.63 17.69
C LYS A 233 5.87 -6.49 17.29
N GLN A 234 5.50 -6.40 16.01
CA GLN A 234 4.57 -5.38 15.51
C GLN A 234 3.19 -5.44 16.18
N ARG A 235 2.81 -6.55 16.83
CA ARG A 235 1.52 -6.68 17.52
C ARG A 235 1.39 -5.72 18.69
N SER A 236 2.46 -5.50 19.44
CA SER A 236 2.49 -4.58 20.59
C SER A 236 2.28 -3.13 20.14
N LEU A 237 2.84 -2.76 18.98
CA LEU A 237 2.57 -1.47 18.33
C LEU A 237 1.11 -1.35 17.88
N ILE A 238 0.57 -2.39 17.23
CA ILE A 238 -0.84 -2.42 16.80
C ILE A 238 -1.77 -2.34 18.02
N PHE A 239 -1.43 -3.00 19.13
CA PHE A 239 -2.17 -2.94 20.38
C PHE A 239 -2.28 -1.49 20.87
N GLY A 240 -1.15 -0.80 21.03
CA GLY A 240 -1.14 0.58 21.53
C GLY A 240 -1.91 1.53 20.62
N LEU A 241 -1.74 1.40 19.29
CA LEU A 241 -2.49 2.18 18.31
C LEU A 241 -4.00 1.96 18.46
N TRP A 242 -4.45 0.70 18.51
CA TRP A 242 -5.88 0.38 18.50
C TRP A 242 -6.57 0.66 19.83
N LYS A 243 -5.85 0.58 20.94
CA LYS A 243 -6.41 0.88 22.27
C LYS A 243 -6.64 2.37 22.49
N GLY A 244 -5.84 3.24 21.89
CA GLY A 244 -6.10 4.69 21.91
C GLY A 244 -7.19 5.08 20.90
N ASP A 245 -6.87 5.04 19.60
CA ASP A 245 -7.72 5.62 18.55
C ASP A 245 -8.69 4.61 17.89
N GLY A 246 -8.55 3.33 18.19
CA GLY A 246 -9.32 2.25 17.58
C GLY A 246 -10.60 1.93 18.34
N TYR A 247 -11.54 1.28 17.67
CA TYR A 247 -12.71 0.70 18.32
C TYR A 247 -12.99 -0.72 17.84
N VAL A 248 -13.64 -1.51 18.70
CA VAL A 248 -14.15 -2.83 18.39
C VAL A 248 -15.59 -2.92 18.89
N ASN A 249 -16.52 -3.26 18.00
CA ASN A 249 -17.92 -3.45 18.35
C ASN A 249 -18.35 -4.87 17.95
N LEU A 250 -18.41 -5.76 18.94
CA LEU A 250 -18.76 -7.17 18.77
C LEU A 250 -20.26 -7.46 18.95
N ASN A 251 -21.01 -6.55 19.59
CA ASN A 251 -22.41 -6.76 19.99
C ASN A 251 -23.42 -6.43 18.86
N ARG A 252 -22.95 -5.90 17.74
CA ARG A 252 -23.77 -5.54 16.58
C ARG A 252 -24.02 -6.74 15.65
N ILE A 253 -25.10 -6.65 14.86
CA ILE A 253 -25.32 -7.51 13.69
C ILE A 253 -24.22 -7.17 12.66
N GLY A 254 -23.27 -8.09 12.49
CA GLY A 254 -22.02 -7.88 11.74
C GLY A 254 -20.94 -7.19 12.58
N PRO A 255 -20.25 -7.94 13.48
CA PRO A 255 -19.15 -7.44 14.29
C PRO A 255 -18.09 -6.72 13.46
N ARG A 256 -17.55 -5.62 13.98
CA ARG A 256 -16.52 -4.85 13.26
C ARG A 256 -15.56 -4.15 14.19
N ALA A 257 -14.37 -3.88 13.69
CA ALA A 257 -13.43 -2.94 14.26
C ALA A 257 -13.15 -1.81 13.26
N GLY A 258 -12.75 -0.66 13.77
CA GLY A 258 -12.32 0.45 12.95
C GLY A 258 -11.24 1.29 13.61
N TYR A 259 -10.54 2.05 12.78
CA TYR A 259 -9.52 2.99 13.18
C TYR A 259 -9.62 4.22 12.28
N ALA A 260 -9.42 5.41 12.82
CA ALA A 260 -9.49 6.66 12.05
C ALA A 260 -8.30 7.55 12.38
N THR A 261 -7.75 8.21 11.37
CA THR A 261 -6.70 9.22 11.56
C THR A 261 -6.75 10.25 10.44
N ILE A 262 -6.24 11.45 10.70
CA ILE A 262 -6.10 12.50 9.68
C ILE A 262 -4.72 12.44 8.98
N SER A 263 -3.76 11.69 9.53
CA SER A 263 -2.49 11.44 8.86
C SER A 263 -2.64 10.37 7.79
N TYR A 264 -2.46 10.76 6.53
CA TYR A 264 -2.45 9.80 5.42
C TYR A 264 -1.33 8.76 5.60
N GLN A 265 -0.14 9.21 6.01
CA GLN A 265 1.01 8.32 6.14
C GLN A 265 0.79 7.27 7.22
N LEU A 266 0.33 7.69 8.40
CA LEU A 266 0.04 6.76 9.48
C LEU A 266 -1.04 5.76 9.06
N ALA A 267 -2.13 6.23 8.43
CA ALA A 267 -3.19 5.34 7.96
C ALA A 267 -2.67 4.26 6.99
N GLN A 268 -1.79 4.65 6.05
CA GLN A 268 -1.23 3.71 5.08
C GLN A 268 -0.21 2.76 5.71
N GLN A 269 0.56 3.22 6.69
CA GLN A 269 1.50 2.37 7.42
C GLN A 269 0.76 1.36 8.31
N ILE A 270 -0.32 1.77 9.00
CA ILE A 270 -1.21 0.85 9.74
C ILE A 270 -1.82 -0.19 8.80
N LYS A 271 -2.26 0.22 7.60
CA LYS A 271 -2.73 -0.72 6.57
C LYS A 271 -1.68 -1.78 6.27
N LEU A 272 -0.42 -1.40 6.04
CA LEU A 272 0.66 -2.36 5.77
C LEU A 272 0.96 -3.26 6.99
N LEU A 273 0.94 -2.73 8.22
CA LEU A 273 1.09 -3.53 9.45
C LEU A 273 0.00 -4.61 9.55
N LEU A 274 -1.26 -4.25 9.30
CA LEU A 274 -2.38 -5.19 9.33
C LEU A 274 -2.26 -6.27 8.25
N LEU A 275 -1.83 -5.90 7.04
CA LEU A 275 -1.59 -6.87 5.96
C LEU A 275 -0.47 -7.87 6.33
N ARG A 276 0.59 -7.43 7.02
CA ARG A 276 1.64 -8.33 7.57
C ARG A 276 1.08 -9.29 8.62
N GLN A 277 0.09 -8.87 9.42
CA GLN A 277 -0.65 -9.75 10.35
C GLN A 277 -1.70 -10.64 9.66
N LYS A 278 -1.83 -10.58 8.33
CA LYS A 278 -2.87 -11.27 7.56
C LYS A 278 -4.28 -10.89 8.03
N ILE A 279 -4.48 -9.62 8.37
CA ILE A 279 -5.77 -9.03 8.76
C ILE A 279 -6.33 -8.28 7.55
N ALA A 280 -7.41 -8.81 6.97
CA ALA A 280 -8.08 -8.15 5.85
C ALA A 280 -8.83 -6.91 6.33
N LEU A 281 -8.74 -5.85 5.55
CA LEU A 281 -9.31 -4.56 5.88
C LEU A 281 -9.90 -3.89 4.63
N SER A 282 -10.76 -2.91 4.88
CA SER A 282 -11.16 -1.92 3.90
C SER A 282 -10.68 -0.53 4.32
N PHE A 283 -10.06 0.18 3.39
CA PHE A 283 -9.51 1.51 3.55
C PHE A 283 -10.40 2.52 2.83
N TYR A 284 -10.82 3.56 3.54
CA TYR A 284 -11.72 4.58 3.02
C TYR A 284 -11.17 5.97 3.30
N GLU A 285 -11.36 6.84 2.33
CA GLU A 285 -11.17 8.27 2.48
C GLU A 285 -12.52 8.92 2.79
N GLU A 286 -12.63 9.58 3.94
CA GLU A 286 -13.77 10.40 4.29
C GLU A 286 -13.49 11.85 3.90
N LYS A 287 -14.35 12.41 3.04
CA LYS A 287 -14.25 13.81 2.61
C LYS A 287 -14.52 14.73 3.79
N ALA A 288 -13.92 15.91 3.76
CA ALA A 288 -14.25 16.99 4.68
C ALA A 288 -15.76 17.30 4.58
N LYS A 289 -16.39 17.50 5.73
CA LYS A 289 -17.84 17.75 5.83
C LYS A 289 -18.13 18.66 7.02
N SER A 290 -19.16 19.48 6.89
CA SER A 290 -19.70 20.21 8.04
C SER A 290 -20.86 19.42 8.61
N VAL A 291 -20.81 19.10 9.90
CA VAL A 291 -21.90 18.40 10.59
C VAL A 291 -22.22 19.17 11.86
N LYS A 292 -23.48 19.61 12.00
CA LYS A 292 -23.96 20.36 13.17
C LYS A 292 -23.06 21.58 13.52
N GLY A 293 -22.61 22.33 12.51
CA GLY A 293 -21.74 23.50 12.68
C GLY A 293 -20.25 23.17 12.91
N VAL A 294 -19.87 21.89 13.01
CA VAL A 294 -18.47 21.47 13.16
C VAL A 294 -17.88 21.10 11.81
N ASN A 295 -16.80 21.77 11.44
CA ASN A 295 -16.07 21.48 10.20
C ASN A 295 -15.09 20.32 10.41
N HIS A 296 -15.51 19.13 9.99
CA HIS A 296 -14.66 17.95 10.01
C HIS A 296 -13.66 17.99 8.84
N LYS A 297 -12.38 17.84 9.17
CA LYS A 297 -11.31 17.69 8.17
C LYS A 297 -11.44 16.36 7.43
N LYS A 298 -10.76 16.28 6.29
CA LYS A 298 -10.54 15.01 5.57
C LYS A 298 -9.88 13.99 6.51
N ALA A 299 -10.39 12.78 6.55
CA ALA A 299 -9.90 11.71 7.41
C ALA A 299 -9.78 10.39 6.65
N TYR A 300 -8.94 9.49 7.15
CA TYR A 300 -8.71 8.17 6.60
C TYR A 300 -9.19 7.12 7.60
N ARG A 301 -10.02 6.19 7.13
CA ARG A 301 -10.63 5.16 7.96
C ARG A 301 -10.21 3.78 7.51
N ILE A 302 -9.86 2.95 8.48
CA ILE A 302 -9.63 1.52 8.31
C ILE A 302 -10.79 0.78 8.97
N HIS A 303 -11.33 -0.21 8.27
CA HIS A 303 -12.45 -1.00 8.74
C HIS A 303 -12.15 -2.49 8.58
N ILE A 304 -12.37 -3.25 9.65
CA ILE A 304 -12.19 -4.71 9.69
C ILE A 304 -13.54 -5.32 10.05
N GLY A 305 -14.20 -5.92 9.05
CA GLY A 305 -15.51 -6.56 9.24
C GLY A 305 -15.48 -8.09 9.09
N GLN A 306 -14.49 -8.64 8.37
CA GLN A 306 -14.40 -10.08 8.17
C GLN A 306 -14.06 -10.78 9.49
N ARG A 307 -14.85 -11.78 9.87
CA ARG A 307 -14.75 -12.44 11.18
C ARG A 307 -13.37 -13.01 11.49
N ASP A 308 -12.70 -13.64 10.54
CA ASP A 308 -11.34 -14.20 10.76
C ASP A 308 -10.31 -13.10 11.03
N SER A 309 -10.39 -12.01 10.26
CA SER A 309 -9.54 -10.84 10.44
C SER A 309 -9.82 -10.13 11.76
N LEU A 310 -11.11 -10.03 12.13
CA LEU A 310 -11.53 -9.50 13.42
C LEU A 310 -11.06 -10.37 14.58
N LYS A 311 -11.10 -11.71 14.45
CA LYS A 311 -10.56 -12.65 15.43
C LYS A 311 -9.06 -12.49 15.63
N LYS A 312 -8.29 -12.32 14.54
CA LYS A 312 -6.86 -12.03 14.61
C LYS A 312 -6.59 -10.71 15.32
N LEU A 313 -7.34 -9.66 14.99
CA LEU A 313 -7.22 -8.38 15.68
C LEU A 313 -7.58 -8.51 17.16
N CYS A 314 -8.72 -9.14 17.50
CA CYS A 314 -9.14 -9.35 18.89
C CYS A 314 -8.09 -10.13 19.69
N ARG A 315 -7.41 -11.11 19.07
CA ARG A 315 -6.28 -11.81 19.70
C ARG A 315 -5.10 -10.87 19.98
N ILE A 316 -4.79 -9.93 19.09
CA ILE A 316 -3.77 -8.92 19.34
C ILE A 316 -4.21 -8.02 20.50
N LEU A 317 -5.48 -7.60 20.53
CA LEU A 317 -6.04 -6.69 21.53
C LEU A 317 -6.45 -7.36 22.85
N GLU A 318 -6.19 -8.67 22.99
CA GLU A 318 -6.55 -9.46 24.17
C GLU A 318 -8.06 -9.47 24.48
N ILE A 319 -8.89 -9.31 23.43
CA ILE A 319 -10.35 -9.35 23.51
C ILE A 319 -10.84 -10.76 23.16
N LYS A 320 -11.67 -11.35 24.01
CA LYS A 320 -12.32 -12.64 23.73
C LYS A 320 -13.35 -12.47 22.61
N TYR A 321 -13.14 -13.17 21.48
CA TYR A 321 -14.09 -13.17 20.37
C TYR A 321 -14.21 -14.56 19.72
N PHE A 322 -15.43 -15.10 19.75
CA PHE A 322 -15.77 -16.42 19.21
C PHE A 322 -16.87 -16.24 18.14
N PRO A 323 -16.51 -16.22 16.84
CA PRO A 323 -17.49 -16.02 15.77
C PRO A 323 -18.43 -17.24 15.68
N LYS A 324 -19.75 -16.98 15.66
CA LYS A 324 -20.79 -18.02 15.65
C LYS A 324 -20.98 -18.75 14.31
N SER A 325 -20.44 -18.24 13.21
CA SER A 325 -20.50 -18.90 11.89
C SER A 325 -19.37 -18.50 10.94
N TYR A 326 -19.09 -19.37 9.96
CA TYR A 326 -18.20 -19.10 8.84
C TYR A 326 -18.82 -18.07 7.88
N GLU A 327 -18.04 -17.07 7.51
CA GLU A 327 -18.46 -16.02 6.58
C GLU A 327 -17.99 -16.35 5.16
N ALA A 328 -18.74 -15.87 4.16
CA ALA A 328 -18.29 -15.84 2.77
C ALA A 328 -16.99 -15.04 2.65
N ILE A 329 -15.87 -15.71 2.38
CA ILE A 329 -14.55 -15.08 2.26
C ILE A 329 -14.48 -14.32 0.94
N LYS A 330 -14.60 -12.98 0.99
CA LYS A 330 -14.43 -12.08 -0.17
C LYS A 330 -13.01 -11.53 -0.29
N LEU A 331 -12.23 -11.65 0.78
CA LEU A 331 -10.86 -11.18 0.93
C LEU A 331 -10.06 -12.31 1.57
N TRP A 332 -8.92 -12.67 1.00
CA TRP A 332 -8.06 -13.69 1.60
C TRP A 332 -6.60 -13.40 1.35
N PHE A 333 -5.78 -14.21 1.97
CA PHE A 333 -4.34 -14.15 1.91
C PHE A 333 -3.81 -15.49 1.44
N ASP A 334 -2.74 -15.47 0.66
CA ASP A 334 -1.83 -16.60 0.60
C ASP A 334 -0.55 -16.25 1.40
N LYS A 335 0.58 -16.91 1.10
CA LYS A 335 1.87 -16.61 1.72
C LYS A 335 2.37 -15.19 1.42
N ASN A 336 2.20 -14.71 0.20
CA ASN A 336 2.88 -13.52 -0.33
C ASN A 336 1.94 -12.34 -0.65
N TYR A 337 0.66 -12.62 -0.90
CA TYR A 337 -0.30 -11.68 -1.46
C TYR A 337 -1.59 -11.62 -0.65
N PHE A 338 -2.17 -10.43 -0.64
CA PHE A 338 -3.53 -10.15 -0.26
C PHE A 338 -4.39 -10.03 -1.52
N TYR A 339 -5.46 -10.80 -1.56
CA TYR A 339 -6.38 -10.85 -2.68
C TYR A 339 -7.59 -9.97 -2.38
N THR A 340 -7.81 -8.97 -3.22
CA THR A 340 -8.95 -8.04 -3.10
C THR A 340 -9.67 -7.89 -4.43
N ALA A 341 -11.00 -7.98 -4.39
CA ALA A 341 -11.82 -7.74 -5.56
C ALA A 341 -11.72 -6.27 -6.02
N ILE A 342 -11.75 -6.06 -7.34
CA ILE A 342 -11.95 -4.76 -7.95
C ILE A 342 -13.42 -4.38 -7.77
N THR A 343 -13.66 -3.28 -7.07
CA THR A 343 -14.99 -2.80 -6.67
C THR A 343 -15.55 -1.75 -7.61
N GLY A 344 -14.70 -1.10 -8.41
CA GLY A 344 -15.13 -0.11 -9.38
C GLY A 344 -14.08 0.18 -10.45
N LYS A 345 -14.58 0.59 -11.63
CA LYS A 345 -13.81 1.05 -12.78
C LYS A 345 -14.51 2.26 -13.38
N LYS A 346 -13.76 3.32 -13.69
CA LYS A 346 -14.28 4.52 -14.37
C LYS A 346 -13.28 4.98 -15.44
N ARG A 347 -13.78 5.51 -16.55
CA ARG A 347 -12.97 6.18 -17.58
C ARG A 347 -13.17 7.69 -17.46
N LEU A 348 -12.10 8.46 -17.67
CA LEU A 348 -12.13 9.92 -17.68
C LEU A 348 -11.15 10.43 -18.74
N ASN A 349 -11.53 11.49 -19.46
CA ASN A 349 -10.58 12.22 -20.30
C ASN A 349 -9.59 12.97 -19.42
N TYR A 350 -8.31 12.89 -19.77
CA TYR A 350 -7.22 13.50 -19.04
C TYR A 350 -6.23 14.15 -20.00
N HIS A 351 -5.85 15.38 -19.64
CA HIS A 351 -4.79 16.12 -20.30
C HIS A 351 -3.77 16.52 -19.23
N GLY A 352 -2.54 16.02 -19.35
CA GLY A 352 -1.47 16.35 -18.41
C GLY A 352 -0.35 15.30 -18.38
N LYS A 353 0.53 15.42 -17.38
CA LYS A 353 1.69 14.53 -17.25
C LYS A 353 1.34 13.20 -16.58
N VAL A 354 1.74 12.11 -17.23
CA VAL A 354 1.76 10.76 -16.64
C VAL A 354 3.18 10.37 -16.28
N TYR A 355 3.33 9.55 -15.25
CA TYR A 355 4.62 9.17 -14.69
C TYR A 355 4.77 7.65 -14.68
N ASN A 356 5.99 7.18 -14.88
CA ASN A 356 6.36 5.78 -14.72
C ASN A 356 7.74 5.69 -14.05
N LEU A 357 8.04 4.53 -13.47
CA LEU A 357 9.31 4.24 -12.82
C LEU A 357 9.98 3.09 -13.57
N GLU A 358 11.29 2.94 -13.42
CA GLU A 358 11.97 1.67 -13.67
C GLU A 358 12.50 1.17 -12.35
N VAL A 359 12.16 -0.07 -12.01
CA VAL A 359 12.51 -0.70 -10.73
C VAL A 359 13.43 -1.89 -11.00
N GLY A 360 14.60 -1.88 -10.36
CA GLY A 360 15.61 -2.92 -10.57
C GLY A 360 15.14 -4.31 -10.15
N LYS A 361 15.48 -5.32 -10.98
CA LYS A 361 15.20 -6.77 -10.81
C LYS A 361 13.73 -7.16 -10.93
N ALA A 362 12.84 -6.49 -10.19
CA ALA A 362 11.46 -6.95 -10.01
C ALA A 362 10.46 -6.36 -11.02
N HIS A 363 10.84 -5.26 -11.70
CA HIS A 363 10.02 -4.58 -12.69
C HIS A 363 8.58 -4.24 -12.25
N SER A 364 8.37 -3.99 -10.95
CA SER A 364 7.08 -3.53 -10.44
C SER A 364 7.22 -2.72 -9.16
N PHE A 365 6.19 -1.95 -8.85
CA PHE A 365 6.04 -1.16 -7.64
C PHE A 365 4.58 -1.14 -7.21
N ILE A 366 4.32 -0.79 -5.95
CA ILE A 366 2.95 -0.63 -5.46
C ILE A 366 2.49 0.84 -5.48
N SER A 367 1.22 1.01 -5.84
CA SER A 367 0.46 2.18 -5.41
C SER A 367 -0.12 1.95 -4.00
N ASP A 368 -0.93 2.88 -3.52
CA ASP A 368 -1.72 2.69 -2.32
C ASP A 368 -2.73 1.53 -2.43
N ALA A 369 -3.15 1.16 -3.63
CA ALA A 369 -4.21 0.16 -3.79
C ALA A 369 -3.85 -1.05 -4.65
N PHE A 370 -2.92 -0.93 -5.59
CA PHE A 370 -2.62 -1.95 -6.61
C PHE A 370 -1.12 -2.18 -6.79
N CYS A 371 -0.75 -3.38 -7.22
CA CYS A 371 0.59 -3.71 -7.69
C CYS A 371 0.70 -3.43 -9.20
N LEU A 372 1.65 -2.57 -9.57
CA LEU A 372 1.79 -1.99 -10.91
C LEU A 372 3.11 -2.44 -11.53
N HIS A 373 3.10 -2.76 -12.82
CA HIS A 373 4.33 -3.11 -13.55
C HIS A 373 5.02 -1.84 -14.09
N ASN A 374 6.35 -1.80 -14.05
CA ASN A 374 7.06 -0.83 -14.87
C ASN A 374 7.33 -1.38 -16.27
N CYS A 375 6.56 -0.91 -17.25
CA CYS A 375 6.92 -1.08 -18.65
C CYS A 375 7.96 0.00 -19.02
N GLY A 376 9.23 -0.38 -19.05
CA GLY A 376 10.32 0.44 -19.63
C GLY A 376 10.61 0.09 -21.09
N ASP A 377 10.06 -1.03 -21.56
CA ASP A 377 10.32 -1.57 -22.89
C ASP A 377 9.48 -0.80 -23.93
N ILE A 378 10.14 -0.32 -24.99
CA ILE A 378 9.53 0.43 -26.08
C ILE A 378 9.60 -0.46 -27.32
N LEU A 379 8.46 -0.61 -28.00
CA LEU A 379 8.37 -1.35 -29.25
C LEU A 379 7.67 -0.49 -30.30
N LYS A 380 8.28 -0.38 -31.47
CA LYS A 380 7.69 0.21 -32.67
C LYS A 380 7.60 -0.84 -33.75
N VAL A 381 6.41 -1.04 -34.28
CA VAL A 381 6.13 -2.02 -35.34
C VAL A 381 5.79 -1.27 -36.62
N TYR A 382 6.39 -1.70 -37.72
CA TYR A 382 6.15 -1.20 -39.06
C TYR A 382 5.53 -2.32 -39.88
N ILE A 383 4.42 -2.03 -40.56
CA ILE A 383 3.74 -2.98 -41.43
C ILE A 383 3.61 -2.42 -42.84
N LYS A 384 3.71 -3.29 -43.84
CA LYS A 384 3.41 -3.00 -45.25
C LYS A 384 2.26 -3.90 -45.68
N VAL A 385 1.19 -3.31 -46.15
CA VAL A 385 -0.05 -4.03 -46.47
C VAL A 385 -0.24 -4.05 -47.99
N LYS A 386 -0.55 -5.23 -48.55
CA LYS A 386 -0.94 -5.44 -49.94
C LYS A 386 -2.16 -6.37 -49.98
N ASN A 387 -3.18 -6.03 -50.75
CA ASN A 387 -4.39 -6.85 -50.90
C ASN A 387 -4.99 -7.30 -49.55
N ASN A 388 -5.10 -6.36 -48.60
CA ASN A 388 -5.58 -6.58 -47.23
C ASN A 388 -4.76 -7.55 -46.36
N LYS A 389 -3.54 -7.93 -46.80
CA LYS A 389 -2.61 -8.79 -46.07
C LYS A 389 -1.33 -8.07 -45.70
N ILE A 390 -0.75 -8.43 -44.55
CA ILE A 390 0.56 -7.91 -44.10
C ILE A 390 1.65 -8.59 -44.94
N SER A 391 2.11 -7.90 -45.98
CA SER A 391 3.18 -8.38 -46.87
C SER A 391 4.57 -8.31 -46.23
N GLU A 392 4.80 -7.30 -45.39
CA GLU A 392 6.07 -7.10 -44.69
C GLU A 392 5.79 -6.55 -43.29
N ILE A 393 6.57 -6.98 -42.32
CA ILE A 393 6.51 -6.50 -40.94
C ILE A 393 7.91 -6.44 -40.37
N LYS A 394 8.25 -5.31 -39.76
CA LYS A 394 9.54 -5.01 -39.13
C LYS A 394 9.29 -4.40 -37.76
N PHE A 395 10.29 -4.46 -36.88
CA PHE A 395 10.20 -3.86 -35.57
C PHE A 395 11.50 -3.18 -35.16
N GLU A 396 11.36 -2.19 -34.29
CA GLU A 396 12.44 -1.60 -33.50
C GLU A 396 12.04 -1.73 -32.04
N THR A 397 12.91 -2.30 -31.22
CA THR A 397 12.61 -2.52 -29.80
C THR A 397 13.78 -2.09 -28.93
N LEU A 398 13.47 -1.39 -27.86
CA LEU A 398 14.38 -1.13 -26.75
C LEU A 398 13.75 -1.81 -25.54
N GLY A 399 14.19 -3.02 -25.23
CA GLY A 399 13.62 -3.80 -24.13
C GLY A 399 14.50 -4.97 -23.72
N CYS A 400 14.06 -5.71 -22.71
CA CYS A 400 14.79 -6.89 -22.25
C CYS A 400 14.74 -8.03 -23.30
N GLY A 401 15.59 -9.06 -23.14
CA GLY A 401 15.65 -10.19 -24.10
C GLY A 401 14.29 -10.84 -24.38
N ALA A 402 13.41 -10.91 -23.38
CA ALA A 402 12.05 -11.39 -23.57
C ALA A 402 11.21 -10.47 -24.48
N ALA A 403 11.37 -9.15 -24.38
CA ALA A 403 10.72 -8.20 -25.29
C ALA A 403 11.28 -8.29 -26.71
N ILE A 404 12.59 -8.53 -26.88
CA ILE A 404 13.18 -8.77 -28.20
C ILE A 404 12.59 -10.05 -28.81
N ALA A 405 12.53 -11.15 -28.05
CA ALA A 405 11.98 -12.41 -28.50
C ALA A 405 10.50 -12.30 -28.88
N THR A 406 9.67 -11.64 -28.06
CA THR A 406 8.24 -11.46 -28.39
C THR A 406 8.03 -10.52 -29.58
N SER A 407 8.87 -9.49 -29.73
CA SER A 407 8.83 -8.58 -30.89
C SER A 407 9.23 -9.28 -32.18
N SER A 408 10.19 -10.19 -32.12
CA SER A 408 10.56 -11.03 -33.26
C SER A 408 9.47 -12.06 -33.58
N MET A 409 8.91 -12.72 -32.56
CA MET A 409 7.89 -13.74 -32.80
C MET A 409 6.62 -13.16 -33.43
N ILE A 410 6.23 -11.94 -33.03
CA ILE A 410 5.04 -11.34 -33.62
C ILE A 410 5.22 -11.01 -35.12
N THR A 411 6.45 -10.80 -35.60
CA THR A 411 6.67 -10.63 -37.04
C THR A 411 6.41 -11.91 -37.82
N GLU A 412 6.77 -13.06 -37.26
CA GLU A 412 6.53 -14.36 -37.90
C GLU A 412 5.05 -14.73 -37.86
N LEU A 413 4.37 -14.51 -36.71
CA LEU A 413 2.95 -14.80 -36.59
C LEU A 413 2.06 -13.90 -37.47
N ALA A 414 2.43 -12.63 -37.66
CA ALA A 414 1.59 -11.67 -38.39
C ALA A 414 1.82 -11.64 -39.91
N ARG A 415 3.00 -12.07 -40.39
CA ARG A 415 3.33 -12.02 -41.83
C ARG A 415 2.37 -12.90 -42.64
N GLY A 416 1.88 -12.37 -43.76
CA GLY A 416 0.96 -13.06 -44.66
C GLY A 416 -0.51 -13.11 -44.20
N LYS A 417 -0.80 -12.80 -42.93
CA LYS A 417 -2.17 -12.73 -42.41
C LYS A 417 -2.90 -11.48 -42.88
N THR A 418 -4.23 -11.55 -42.91
CA THR A 418 -5.08 -10.37 -43.09
C THR A 418 -5.02 -9.45 -41.87
N LEU A 419 -5.44 -8.20 -42.03
CA LEU A 419 -5.48 -7.24 -40.91
C LEU A 419 -6.39 -7.68 -39.76
N GLU A 420 -7.46 -8.42 -40.05
CA GLU A 420 -8.36 -8.96 -39.01
C GLU A 420 -7.73 -10.13 -38.26
N GLU A 421 -7.12 -11.07 -38.97
CA GLU A 421 -6.43 -12.21 -38.35
C GLU A 421 -5.23 -11.76 -37.51
N ALA A 422 -4.42 -10.84 -38.05
CA ALA A 422 -3.28 -10.28 -37.34
C ALA A 422 -3.72 -9.51 -36.07
N GLY A 423 -4.85 -8.79 -36.12
CA GLY A 423 -5.40 -8.09 -34.97
C GLY A 423 -5.89 -9.01 -33.84
N LYS A 424 -6.22 -10.27 -34.16
CA LYS A 424 -6.66 -11.29 -33.21
C LYS A 424 -5.51 -12.01 -32.50
N ILE A 425 -4.27 -11.87 -32.97
CA ILE A 425 -3.10 -12.48 -32.31
C ILE A 425 -3.09 -12.04 -30.84
N SER A 426 -3.13 -13.02 -29.95
CA SER A 426 -3.13 -12.83 -28.51
C SER A 426 -1.72 -12.95 -27.94
N ARG A 427 -1.56 -12.47 -26.72
CA ARG A 427 -0.32 -12.63 -25.95
C ARG A 427 -0.03 -14.10 -25.64
N GLU A 428 -1.07 -14.92 -25.49
CA GLU A 428 -0.97 -16.36 -25.28
C GLU A 428 -0.44 -17.04 -26.54
N ASP A 429 -0.91 -16.65 -27.73
CA ASP A 429 -0.39 -17.18 -28.99
C ASP A 429 1.12 -16.92 -29.13
N ILE A 430 1.55 -15.68 -28.85
CA ILE A 430 2.97 -15.30 -28.91
C ILE A 430 3.80 -16.07 -27.87
N ALA A 431 3.29 -16.19 -26.63
CA ALA A 431 3.99 -16.91 -25.58
C ALA A 431 4.08 -18.40 -25.87
N ASN A 432 3.02 -19.01 -26.39
CA ASN A 432 2.96 -20.43 -26.72
C ASN A 432 3.91 -20.76 -27.87
N GLU A 433 3.98 -19.91 -28.91
CA GLU A 433 4.90 -20.09 -30.04
C GLU A 433 6.38 -20.00 -29.61
N LEU A 434 6.67 -19.25 -28.55
CA LEU A 434 8.00 -19.18 -27.94
C LEU A 434 8.33 -20.37 -27.02
N GLY A 435 7.44 -21.36 -26.89
CA GLY A 435 7.58 -22.47 -25.94
C GLY A 435 7.28 -22.07 -24.49
N GLY A 436 6.66 -20.91 -24.28
CA GLY A 436 6.36 -20.31 -22.99
C GLY A 436 7.31 -19.18 -22.60
N LEU A 437 6.87 -18.34 -21.67
CA LEU A 437 7.70 -17.31 -21.05
C LEU A 437 7.67 -17.46 -19.53
N PRO A 438 8.76 -17.11 -18.81
CA PRO A 438 8.72 -17.02 -17.36
C PRO A 438 7.54 -16.14 -16.91
N PRO A 439 6.77 -16.51 -15.85
CA PRO A 439 5.58 -15.78 -15.42
C PRO A 439 5.81 -14.27 -15.22
N VAL A 440 6.99 -13.89 -14.75
CA VAL A 440 7.40 -12.49 -14.53
C VAL A 440 7.55 -11.73 -15.85
N LYS A 441 7.88 -12.42 -16.95
CA LYS A 441 8.13 -11.86 -18.29
C LYS A 441 6.97 -12.05 -19.27
N MET A 442 5.86 -12.66 -18.85
CA MET A 442 4.64 -12.78 -19.66
C MET A 442 4.10 -11.42 -20.15
N HIS A 443 4.40 -10.32 -19.46
CA HIS A 443 4.01 -8.99 -19.93
C HIS A 443 4.70 -8.55 -21.23
N CYS A 444 5.84 -9.15 -21.60
CA CYS A 444 6.55 -8.81 -22.84
C CYS A 444 5.74 -9.23 -24.08
N SER A 445 4.88 -10.25 -23.99
CA SER A 445 3.99 -10.62 -25.10
C SER A 445 2.80 -9.68 -25.23
N ASN A 446 2.36 -9.02 -24.14
CA ASN A 446 1.40 -7.93 -24.19
C ASN A 446 1.93 -6.78 -25.07
N LEU A 447 3.17 -6.34 -24.82
CA LEU A 447 3.80 -5.24 -25.54
C LEU A 447 3.83 -5.51 -27.05
N ALA A 448 4.21 -6.74 -27.45
CA ALA A 448 4.23 -7.16 -28.84
C ALA A 448 2.83 -7.11 -29.48
N ALA A 449 1.85 -7.79 -28.87
CA ALA A 449 0.48 -7.83 -29.38
C ALA A 449 -0.13 -6.43 -29.53
N ASP A 450 0.08 -5.56 -28.54
CA ASP A 450 -0.43 -4.19 -28.56
C ASP A 450 0.22 -3.34 -29.65
N ALA A 451 1.53 -3.48 -29.86
CA ALA A 451 2.24 -2.74 -30.89
C ALA A 451 1.76 -3.10 -32.29
N LEU A 452 1.48 -4.39 -32.54
CA LEU A 452 0.89 -4.84 -33.80
C LEU A 452 -0.52 -4.24 -34.00
N ARG A 453 -1.39 -4.30 -32.98
CA ARG A 453 -2.74 -3.71 -33.08
C ARG A 453 -2.68 -2.22 -33.36
N LYS A 454 -1.80 -1.49 -32.67
CA LYS A 454 -1.59 -0.05 -32.91
C LYS A 454 -1.08 0.25 -34.32
N ALA A 455 -0.18 -0.57 -34.86
CA ALA A 455 0.29 -0.43 -36.24
C ALA A 455 -0.85 -0.64 -37.26
N ILE A 456 -1.71 -1.64 -37.02
CA ILE A 456 -2.91 -1.89 -37.84
C ILE A 456 -3.90 -0.73 -37.76
N GLU A 457 -4.15 -0.19 -36.57
CA GLU A 457 -5.02 0.97 -36.36
C GLU A 457 -4.49 2.22 -37.06
N ASP A 458 -3.17 2.48 -36.97
CA ASP A 458 -2.53 3.60 -37.67
C ASP A 458 -2.71 3.48 -39.19
N TYR A 459 -2.46 2.30 -39.76
CA TYR A 459 -2.69 2.03 -41.18
C TYR A 459 -4.15 2.25 -41.59
N LYS A 460 -5.12 1.73 -40.81
CA LYS A 460 -6.56 1.92 -41.08
C LYS A 460 -6.97 3.40 -41.01
N LYS A 461 -6.37 4.19 -40.13
CA LYS A 461 -6.61 5.64 -40.06
C LYS A 461 -6.05 6.38 -41.27
N ARG A 462 -4.90 5.96 -41.80
CA ARG A 462 -4.28 6.58 -42.99
C ARG A 462 -5.04 6.33 -44.28
N ILE A 463 -5.72 5.19 -44.44
CA ILE A 463 -6.56 4.92 -45.63
C ILE A 463 -7.89 5.70 -45.60
N LYS A 464 -8.39 6.03 -44.41
CA LYS A 464 -9.66 6.76 -44.26
C LYS A 464 -9.53 8.28 -44.44
N LYS A 465 -8.31 8.80 -44.48
CA LYS A 465 -7.99 10.16 -44.94
C LYS A 465 -7.71 10.10 -46.43
#